data_AF-A0A8C2EUC8-F1
#
_entry.id   AF-A0A8C2EUC8-F1
#
_cell.length_a   1.000
_cell.length_b   1.000
_cell.length_c   1.000
_cell.angle_alpha   90.00
_cell.angle_beta   90.00
_cell.angle_gamma   90.00
#
_symmetry.space_group_name_H-M   'P 1'
#
loop_
_entity.id
_entity.type
_entity.pdbx_description
1 polymer ?
#
loop_
_entity_poly.entity_id
_entity_poly.type
_entity_poly.pdbx_seq_one_letter_code
_entity_poly.pdbx_strand_id
1 'polypeptide(L)'
;MADVLSVLRQYNIQKKEIVAKGDEVIFGEFSWPKNVKTNYVIWGTGKEGQPKEYYTLDSILFLLNNVHLPHPSYVRRAATENIPVVRRPDRKDLLSYLNGESSSSTSIDRSAPIEIGLQRPTQVKRAADEVSSEAKKPRVEDEERVRLDKERLAARLEAHKESIVQTDQIRSLSEAMSVEKIAAIKAKIMAKKRSTIKTDLDDDITQKQRSFVDAEVDVTRDIVSRERVWRTRTTILQSSGKEGASARKAQTPAMQPVPRPGSRTPIIIIPAATTSLITMLNAKDLLQDLKFVTSEDKKKQGIQRDNEVLMQRRKDQVQPGGATISVTVPYRVIDQPLKLTPQDWDRVVAVFVQGPAWQFKGWPWLLPDGSPVDIFAKIRAFHLKYDEARMDPNVQKWDVTVLELSHHKRHLDRPVFLRFWETLDRYMVKHKSHLRF
;
A
#
# COMPACT_ATOMS: atom_id res chain seq x y z
N MET A 1 13.00 -8.86 -5.97
CA MET A 1 14.38 -8.43 -6.24
C MET A 1 15.27 -9.56 -5.74
N ALA A 2 15.97 -10.25 -6.63
CA ALA A 2 16.86 -11.34 -6.23
C ALA A 2 18.16 -10.72 -5.71
N ASP A 3 18.58 -11.15 -4.52
CA ASP A 3 19.90 -10.84 -3.98
C ASP A 3 21.01 -11.44 -4.87
N VAL A 4 22.23 -10.88 -4.78
CA VAL A 4 23.37 -11.30 -5.62
C VAL A 4 23.71 -12.79 -5.46
N LEU A 5 23.49 -13.37 -4.27
CA LEU A 5 23.72 -14.79 -4.03
C LEU A 5 22.65 -15.66 -4.72
N SER A 6 21.38 -15.26 -4.67
CA SER A 6 20.30 -15.90 -5.43
C SER A 6 20.54 -15.84 -6.94
N VAL A 7 21.07 -14.72 -7.45
CA VAL A 7 21.46 -14.58 -8.86
C VAL A 7 22.61 -15.54 -9.19
N LEU A 8 23.67 -15.57 -8.38
CA LEU A 8 24.79 -16.49 -8.54
C LEU A 8 24.33 -17.95 -8.55
N ARG A 9 23.44 -18.34 -7.62
CA ARG A 9 22.83 -19.67 -7.58
C ARG A 9 22.08 -19.98 -8.87
N GLN A 10 21.24 -19.07 -9.35
CA GLN A 10 20.48 -19.26 -10.57
C GLN A 10 21.40 -19.48 -11.78
N TYR A 11 22.45 -18.69 -11.90
CA TYR A 11 23.43 -18.83 -12.99
C TYR A 11 24.21 -20.15 -12.90
N ASN A 12 24.62 -20.57 -11.70
CA ASN A 12 25.29 -21.86 -11.51
C ASN A 12 24.40 -23.07 -11.83
N ILE A 13 23.12 -23.03 -11.44
CA ILE A 13 22.14 -24.08 -11.76
C ILE A 13 21.87 -24.13 -13.26
N GLN A 14 21.70 -22.97 -13.90
CA GLN A 14 21.43 -22.87 -15.34
C GLN A 14 22.69 -23.03 -16.20
N LYS A 15 23.87 -23.22 -15.60
CA LYS A 15 25.18 -23.27 -16.27
C LYS A 15 25.38 -22.12 -17.26
N LYS A 16 24.93 -20.92 -16.87
CA LYS A 16 25.12 -19.68 -17.60
C LYS A 16 26.51 -19.13 -17.35
N GLU A 17 27.04 -18.39 -18.32
CA GLU A 17 28.34 -17.75 -18.22
C GLU A 17 28.32 -16.64 -17.15
N ILE A 18 29.34 -16.64 -16.30
CA ILE A 18 29.61 -15.61 -15.29
C ILE A 18 30.94 -14.99 -15.66
N VAL A 19 30.95 -13.69 -15.99
CA VAL A 19 32.15 -13.00 -16.48
C VAL A 19 32.72 -12.14 -15.37
N ALA A 20 33.91 -12.49 -14.85
CA ALA A 20 34.65 -11.64 -13.93
C ALA A 20 35.61 -10.74 -14.71
N LYS A 21 35.38 -9.42 -14.72
CA LYS A 21 36.23 -8.41 -15.39
C LYS A 21 36.72 -7.38 -14.38
N GLY A 22 38.02 -7.36 -14.13
CA GLY A 22 38.62 -6.45 -13.15
C GLY A 22 38.06 -6.68 -11.75
N ASP A 23 37.44 -5.64 -11.17
CA ASP A 23 36.81 -5.67 -9.84
C ASP A 23 35.29 -5.93 -9.90
N GLU A 24 34.75 -6.25 -11.09
CA GLU A 24 33.32 -6.50 -11.28
C GLU A 24 33.04 -7.95 -11.72
N VAL A 25 31.88 -8.45 -11.28
CA VAL A 25 31.30 -9.75 -11.67
C VAL A 25 30.00 -9.49 -12.42
N ILE A 26 29.95 -9.94 -13.66
CA ILE A 26 28.87 -9.68 -14.60
C ILE A 26 28.04 -10.96 -14.78
N PHE A 27 26.74 -10.82 -14.56
CA PHE A 27 25.70 -11.82 -14.76
C PHE A 27 24.72 -11.32 -15.83
N GLY A 28 25.06 -11.54 -17.11
CA GLY A 28 24.28 -11.05 -18.24
C GLY A 28 24.21 -9.53 -18.26
N GLU A 29 23.04 -8.97 -17.93
CA GLU A 29 22.79 -7.53 -17.90
C GLU A 29 23.13 -6.87 -16.54
N PHE A 30 23.46 -7.66 -15.52
CA PHE A 30 23.73 -7.15 -14.17
C PHE A 30 25.22 -7.23 -13.84
N SER A 31 25.76 -6.22 -13.16
CA SER A 31 27.14 -6.19 -12.67
C SER A 31 27.14 -5.87 -11.17
N TRP A 32 27.99 -6.56 -10.41
CA TRP A 32 28.27 -6.25 -9.01
C TRP A 32 29.77 -6.20 -8.76
N PRO A 33 30.25 -5.35 -7.83
CA PRO A 33 31.65 -5.38 -7.44
C PRO A 33 31.96 -6.68 -6.69
N LYS A 34 33.17 -7.21 -6.83
CA LYS A 34 33.63 -8.46 -6.20
C LYS A 34 33.50 -8.42 -4.67
N ASN A 35 33.74 -7.24 -4.07
CA ASN A 35 33.68 -7.02 -2.64
C ASN A 35 32.25 -6.90 -2.07
N VAL A 36 31.20 -6.98 -2.91
CA VAL A 36 29.81 -6.87 -2.44
C VAL A 36 29.51 -7.95 -1.40
N LYS A 37 28.91 -7.55 -0.28
CA LYS A 37 28.48 -8.51 0.75
C LYS A 37 27.22 -9.24 0.31
N THR A 38 27.23 -10.55 0.44
CA THR A 38 26.06 -11.39 0.21
C THR A 38 25.16 -11.42 1.44
N ASN A 39 24.08 -12.20 1.38
CA ASN A 39 23.21 -12.48 2.52
C ASN A 39 23.57 -13.78 3.27
N TYR A 40 24.70 -14.41 2.95
CA TYR A 40 25.16 -15.62 3.63
C TYR A 40 26.06 -15.27 4.84
N VAL A 41 25.60 -15.61 6.04
CA VAL A 41 26.28 -15.31 7.30
C VAL A 41 27.52 -16.19 7.47
N ILE A 42 28.62 -15.59 7.92
CA ILE A 42 29.87 -16.29 8.23
C ILE A 42 29.69 -17.08 9.53
N TRP A 43 29.97 -18.39 9.49
CA TRP A 43 29.89 -19.26 10.66
C TRP A 43 30.69 -18.72 11.85
N GLY A 44 30.03 -18.60 13.00
CA GLY A 44 30.65 -18.11 14.24
C GLY A 44 30.55 -16.60 14.45
N THR A 45 29.95 -15.85 13.52
CA THR A 45 29.59 -14.44 13.71
C THR A 45 28.15 -14.30 14.22
N GLY A 46 27.76 -13.14 14.77
CA GLY A 46 26.41 -12.93 15.31
C GLY A 46 26.12 -13.62 16.65
N LYS A 47 27.16 -14.11 17.36
CA LYS A 47 27.06 -14.68 18.71
C LYS A 47 27.53 -13.65 19.75
N GLU A 48 27.00 -13.72 20.97
CA GLU A 48 27.43 -12.89 22.12
C GLU A 48 27.39 -11.38 21.87
N GLY A 49 26.43 -10.90 21.06
CA GLY A 49 26.27 -9.46 20.79
C GLY A 49 27.22 -8.89 19.73
N GLN A 50 28.09 -9.71 19.13
CA GLN A 50 28.89 -9.28 17.98
C GLN A 50 28.03 -9.14 16.71
N PRO A 51 28.36 -8.20 15.80
CA PRO A 51 27.64 -8.05 14.55
C PRO A 51 27.74 -9.30 13.69
N LYS A 52 26.68 -9.58 12.91
CA LYS A 52 26.72 -10.61 11.87
C LYS A 52 27.61 -10.11 10.73
N GLU A 53 28.51 -10.97 10.28
CA GLU A 53 29.29 -10.72 9.06
C GLU A 53 28.83 -11.63 7.95
N TYR A 54 29.02 -11.18 6.71
CA TYR A 54 28.55 -11.86 5.52
C TYR A 54 29.70 -12.10 4.55
N TYR A 55 29.69 -13.24 3.86
CA TYR A 55 30.69 -13.51 2.82
C TYR A 55 30.53 -12.54 1.65
N THR A 56 31.64 -12.18 1.02
CA THR A 56 31.63 -11.39 -0.22
C THR A 56 31.33 -12.27 -1.42
N LEU A 57 30.89 -11.65 -2.51
CA LEU A 57 30.66 -12.36 -3.77
C LEU A 57 31.93 -13.07 -4.26
N ASP A 58 33.08 -12.41 -4.16
CA ASP A 58 34.37 -12.96 -4.59
C ASP A 58 34.76 -14.23 -3.81
N SER A 59 34.56 -14.23 -2.48
CA SER A 59 34.82 -15.40 -1.64
C SER A 59 34.02 -16.63 -2.07
N ILE A 60 32.74 -16.43 -2.38
CA ILE A 60 31.82 -17.50 -2.79
C ILE A 60 32.10 -17.96 -4.22
N LEU A 61 32.36 -17.02 -5.14
CA LEU A 61 32.71 -17.32 -6.53
C LEU A 61 34.04 -18.07 -6.62
N PHE A 62 35.03 -17.68 -5.82
CA PHE A 62 36.32 -18.35 -5.73
C PHE A 62 36.19 -19.78 -5.20
N LEU A 63 35.31 -20.01 -4.21
CA LEU A 63 34.98 -21.36 -3.77
C LEU A 63 34.35 -22.19 -4.89
N LEU A 64 33.40 -21.62 -5.64
CA LEU A 64 32.69 -22.30 -6.72
C LEU A 64 33.64 -22.73 -7.86
N ASN A 65 34.61 -21.88 -8.21
CA ASN A 65 35.62 -22.20 -9.23
C ASN A 65 36.64 -23.25 -8.77
N ASN A 66 36.82 -23.42 -7.45
CA ASN A 66 37.81 -24.31 -6.85
C ASN A 66 37.18 -25.46 -6.03
N VAL A 67 35.95 -25.86 -6.36
CA VAL A 67 35.24 -26.93 -5.63
C VAL A 67 35.95 -28.28 -5.66
N HIS A 68 36.70 -28.56 -6.73
CA HIS A 68 37.46 -29.78 -6.93
C HIS A 68 38.68 -29.90 -6.00
N LEU A 69 39.16 -28.79 -5.42
CA LEU A 69 40.29 -28.81 -4.51
C LEU A 69 39.85 -29.18 -3.09
N PRO A 70 40.61 -30.04 -2.37
CA PRO A 70 40.43 -30.25 -0.95
C PRO A 70 40.50 -28.92 -0.18
N HIS A 71 39.72 -28.79 0.89
CA HIS A 71 39.59 -27.52 1.63
C HIS A 71 40.94 -26.89 2.04
N PRO A 72 41.96 -27.64 2.53
CA PRO A 72 43.26 -27.04 2.85
C PRO A 72 44.00 -26.46 1.63
N SER A 73 43.87 -27.07 0.45
CA SER A 73 44.47 -26.56 -0.79
C SER A 73 43.72 -25.34 -1.31
N TYR A 74 42.39 -25.32 -1.18
CA TYR A 74 41.56 -24.13 -1.44
C TYR A 74 41.98 -22.94 -0.56
N VAL A 75 42.20 -23.17 0.74
CA VAL A 75 42.61 -22.10 1.69
C VAL A 75 43.97 -21.50 1.29
N ARG A 76 44.95 -22.33 0.92
CA ARG A 76 46.25 -21.85 0.43
C ARG A 76 46.11 -21.02 -0.85
N ARG A 77 45.26 -21.46 -1.77
CA ARG A 77 45.01 -20.75 -3.03
C ARG A 77 44.30 -19.41 -2.80
N ALA A 78 43.29 -19.38 -1.93
CA ALA A 78 42.58 -18.16 -1.56
C ALA A 78 43.51 -17.14 -0.89
N ALA A 79 44.41 -17.59 -0.02
CA ALA A 79 45.42 -16.73 0.60
C ALA A 79 46.39 -16.12 -0.42
N THR A 80 46.73 -16.85 -1.48
CA THR A 80 47.60 -16.35 -2.57
C THR A 80 46.91 -15.23 -3.35
N GLU A 81 45.60 -15.37 -3.57
CA GLU A 81 44.77 -14.38 -4.29
C GLU A 81 44.26 -13.25 -3.37
N ASN A 82 44.64 -13.24 -2.08
CA ASN A 82 44.13 -12.31 -1.05
C ASN A 82 42.60 -12.30 -0.90
N ILE A 83 41.95 -13.44 -1.15
CA ILE A 83 40.49 -13.58 -1.04
C ILE A 83 40.12 -14.18 0.33
N PRO A 84 39.18 -13.59 1.08
CA PRO A 84 38.69 -14.19 2.32
C PRO A 84 38.11 -15.59 2.11
N VAL A 85 38.51 -16.56 2.94
CA VAL A 85 38.11 -17.96 2.80
C VAL A 85 36.71 -18.23 3.34
N VAL A 86 35.94 -19.04 2.61
CA VAL A 86 34.71 -19.63 3.17
C VAL A 86 35.10 -20.63 4.25
N ARG A 87 34.55 -20.50 5.45
CA ARG A 87 34.89 -21.36 6.59
C ARG A 87 34.42 -22.81 6.33
N ARG A 88 35.16 -23.77 6.87
CA ARG A 88 34.91 -25.21 6.67
C ARG A 88 33.48 -25.65 7.04
N PRO A 89 32.86 -25.19 8.16
CA PRO A 89 31.49 -25.55 8.51
C PRO A 89 30.44 -25.11 7.48
N ASP A 90 30.65 -23.94 6.87
CA ASP A 90 29.72 -23.39 5.86
C ASP A 90 29.87 -24.04 4.49
N ARG A 91 31.04 -24.60 4.18
CA ARG A 91 31.38 -25.07 2.83
C ARG A 91 30.37 -26.07 2.26
N LYS A 92 29.93 -27.04 3.05
CA LYS A 92 29.01 -28.10 2.57
C LYS A 92 27.62 -27.52 2.27
N ASP A 93 27.09 -26.72 3.20
CA ASP A 93 25.75 -26.14 3.12
C ASP A 93 25.65 -25.04 2.04
N LEU A 94 26.70 -24.22 1.91
CA LEU A 94 26.78 -23.22 0.85
C LEU A 94 26.80 -23.86 -0.55
N LEU A 95 27.55 -24.96 -0.72
CA LEU A 95 27.61 -25.67 -2.00
C LEU A 95 26.30 -26.39 -2.33
N SER A 96 25.64 -27.03 -1.36
CA SER A 96 24.33 -27.67 -1.59
C SER A 96 23.28 -26.62 -1.99
N TYR A 97 23.32 -25.43 -1.40
CA TYR A 97 22.47 -24.31 -1.81
C TYR A 97 22.79 -23.84 -3.23
N LEU A 98 24.06 -23.58 -3.56
CA LEU A 98 24.48 -23.08 -4.88
C LEU A 98 24.24 -24.07 -6.02
N ASN A 99 24.35 -25.37 -5.76
CA ASN A 99 24.07 -26.43 -6.74
C ASN A 99 22.57 -26.72 -6.90
N GLY A 100 21.74 -26.16 -6.04
CA GLY A 100 20.30 -26.34 -6.08
C GLY A 100 19.78 -27.58 -5.36
N GLU A 101 20.64 -28.34 -4.68
CA GLU A 101 20.27 -29.47 -3.81
C GLU A 101 19.40 -28.99 -2.63
N SER A 102 19.62 -27.76 -2.17
CA SER A 102 18.82 -27.10 -1.13
C SER A 102 18.18 -25.80 -1.67
N SER A 103 16.92 -25.57 -1.32
CA SER A 103 16.16 -24.36 -1.69
C SER A 103 16.38 -23.19 -0.70
N SER A 104 16.91 -23.48 0.49
CA SER A 104 17.28 -22.51 1.52
C SER A 104 18.38 -23.06 2.43
N SER A 105 19.12 -22.18 3.11
CA SER A 105 20.09 -22.50 4.15
C SER A 105 19.75 -21.72 5.42
N THR A 106 20.07 -22.27 6.59
CA THR A 106 19.89 -21.61 7.90
C THR A 106 20.82 -20.42 8.08
N SER A 107 21.93 -20.37 7.33
CA SER A 107 22.90 -19.28 7.34
C SER A 107 22.51 -18.13 6.39
N ILE A 108 21.43 -18.25 5.61
CA ILE A 108 20.95 -17.18 4.73
C ILE A 108 20.06 -16.23 5.52
N ASP A 109 20.56 -15.03 5.76
CA ASP A 109 19.82 -13.96 6.43
C ASP A 109 19.07 -13.09 5.42
N ARG A 110 17.77 -13.36 5.26
CA ARG A 110 16.90 -12.58 4.37
C ARG A 110 16.66 -11.14 4.84
N SER A 111 17.13 -10.77 6.04
CA SER A 111 17.06 -9.42 6.59
C SER A 111 18.34 -8.61 6.38
N ALA A 112 19.40 -9.21 5.82
CA ALA A 112 20.66 -8.51 5.54
C ALA A 112 20.41 -7.30 4.63
N PRO A 113 21.01 -6.12 4.92
CA PRO A 113 20.96 -4.97 4.03
C PRO A 113 21.56 -5.35 2.66
N ILE A 114 20.72 -5.48 1.64
CA ILE A 114 21.18 -5.81 0.29
C ILE A 114 21.76 -4.54 -0.31
N GLU A 115 23.06 -4.54 -0.59
CA GLU A 115 23.67 -3.58 -1.50
C GLU A 115 23.12 -3.88 -2.90
N ILE A 116 22.01 -3.21 -3.24
CA ILE A 116 21.42 -3.27 -4.57
C ILE A 116 22.50 -2.74 -5.51
N GLY A 117 23.04 -3.66 -6.32
CA GLY A 117 24.13 -3.38 -7.24
C GLY A 117 23.87 -2.10 -8.00
N LEU A 118 24.85 -1.20 -7.99
CA LEU A 118 24.92 -0.04 -8.86
C LEU A 118 24.62 -0.51 -10.29
N GLN A 119 23.42 -0.22 -10.79
CA GLN A 119 23.08 -0.40 -12.20
C GLN A 119 23.98 0.55 -13.01
N ARG A 120 25.16 0.08 -13.40
CA ARG A 120 25.91 0.68 -14.50
C ARG A 120 25.56 -0.09 -15.76
N PRO A 121 24.88 0.53 -16.73
CA PRO A 121 24.70 -0.08 -18.03
C PRO A 121 26.07 -0.23 -18.70
N THR A 122 26.37 -1.44 -19.16
CA THR A 122 27.60 -1.78 -19.89
C THR A 122 27.63 -1.01 -21.22
N GLN A 123 28.24 0.17 -21.24
CA GLN A 123 28.48 0.90 -22.49
C GLN A 123 29.63 0.26 -23.24
N VAL A 124 29.32 -0.69 -24.12
CA VAL A 124 30.22 -1.09 -25.20
C VAL A 124 30.06 -0.06 -26.33
N LYS A 125 30.94 0.94 -26.35
CA LYS A 125 31.05 1.92 -27.42
C LYS A 125 31.34 1.20 -28.76
N ARG A 126 30.42 1.31 -29.72
CA ARG A 126 30.77 1.34 -31.14
C ARG A 126 30.74 2.80 -31.58
N ALA A 127 31.82 3.21 -32.23
CA ALA A 127 32.00 4.52 -32.83
C ALA A 127 31.31 4.59 -34.22
N ALA A 128 31.18 5.82 -34.73
CA ALA A 128 30.47 6.31 -35.93
C ALA A 128 28.98 6.63 -35.66
N ASP A 129 28.44 7.81 -35.97
CA ASP A 129 28.85 8.83 -36.95
C ASP A 129 28.33 10.22 -36.53
N GLU A 130 29.02 11.28 -36.94
CA GLU A 130 28.63 12.68 -36.79
C GLU A 130 27.54 13.05 -37.81
N VAL A 131 26.48 13.78 -37.39
CA VAL A 131 25.81 14.79 -38.23
C VAL A 131 25.29 15.93 -37.35
N SER A 132 25.70 17.16 -37.66
CA SER A 132 25.29 18.41 -37.02
C SER A 132 24.05 19.06 -37.66
N SER A 133 23.61 20.20 -37.11
CA SER A 133 22.59 21.19 -37.57
C SER A 133 21.17 21.01 -36.97
N GLU A 134 20.40 22.04 -36.59
CA GLU A 134 20.54 23.50 -36.57
C GLU A 134 19.40 24.07 -35.69
N ALA A 135 19.60 25.25 -35.09
CA ALA A 135 18.60 25.98 -34.30
C ALA A 135 17.58 26.72 -35.19
N LYS A 136 16.29 26.74 -34.78
CA LYS A 136 15.29 27.69 -35.32
C LYS A 136 14.51 28.40 -34.20
N LYS A 137 14.38 29.71 -34.41
CA LYS A 137 13.84 30.79 -33.54
C LYS A 137 12.31 30.71 -33.32
N PRO A 138 11.77 31.32 -32.23
CA PRO A 138 10.35 31.34 -31.90
C PRO A 138 9.55 32.44 -32.65
N ARG A 139 8.26 32.17 -32.86
CA ARG A 139 7.25 32.98 -33.57
C ARG A 139 6.42 33.80 -32.56
N VAL A 140 6.21 35.09 -32.81
CA VAL A 140 5.81 36.14 -31.83
C VAL A 140 4.32 36.57 -31.93
N GLU A 141 3.44 35.83 -32.61
CA GLU A 141 2.08 36.33 -32.90
C GLU A 141 0.98 35.92 -31.90
N ASP A 142 1.26 35.01 -30.95
CA ASP A 142 0.24 34.45 -30.05
C ASP A 142 0.05 35.22 -28.72
N GLU A 143 0.96 36.13 -28.35
CA GLU A 143 0.94 36.78 -27.03
C GLU A 143 -0.07 37.92 -26.93
N GLU A 144 -0.34 38.65 -28.02
CA GLU A 144 -1.27 39.79 -27.99
C GLU A 144 -2.74 39.35 -27.89
N ARG A 145 -3.10 38.23 -28.52
CA ARG A 145 -4.47 37.69 -28.49
C ARG A 145 -4.85 37.19 -27.10
N VAL A 146 -3.91 36.56 -26.40
CA VAL A 146 -4.11 36.07 -25.03
C VAL A 146 -4.21 37.23 -24.03
N ARG A 147 -3.51 38.34 -24.28
CA ARG A 147 -3.58 39.53 -23.43
C ARG A 147 -4.93 40.24 -23.55
N LEU A 148 -5.45 40.38 -24.77
CA LEU A 148 -6.74 41.01 -25.03
C LEU A 148 -7.92 40.22 -24.42
N ASP A 149 -7.87 38.88 -24.47
CA ASP A 149 -8.90 38.02 -23.87
C ASP A 149 -8.86 38.03 -22.33
N LYS A 150 -7.67 38.17 -21.72
CA LYS A 150 -7.53 38.35 -20.27
C LYS A 150 -8.13 39.68 -19.79
N GLU A 151 -7.93 40.74 -20.55
CA GLU A 151 -8.40 42.09 -20.23
C GLU A 151 -9.94 42.19 -20.35
N ARG A 152 -10.51 41.52 -21.37
CA ARG A 152 -11.97 41.44 -21.58
C ARG A 152 -12.70 40.65 -20.48
N LEU A 153 -12.01 39.69 -19.85
CA LEU A 153 -12.55 38.90 -18.74
C LEU A 153 -12.48 39.68 -17.41
N ALA A 154 -11.45 40.51 -17.21
CA ALA A 154 -11.33 41.37 -16.03
C ALA A 154 -12.39 42.49 -16.00
N ALA A 155 -12.70 43.10 -17.14
CA ALA A 155 -13.73 44.14 -17.24
C ALA A 155 -15.15 43.64 -16.93
N ARG A 156 -15.42 42.33 -17.10
CA ARG A 156 -16.70 41.71 -16.74
C ARG A 156 -16.85 41.42 -15.25
N LEU A 157 -15.76 41.37 -14.49
CA LEU A 157 -15.79 41.09 -13.04
C LEU A 157 -15.93 42.35 -12.19
N GLU A 158 -15.48 43.51 -12.67
CA GLU A 158 -15.61 44.80 -11.96
C GLU A 158 -17.01 45.42 -12.08
N ALA A 159 -17.77 45.10 -13.13
CA ALA A 159 -19.09 45.68 -13.38
C ALA A 159 -20.20 45.23 -12.39
N HIS A 160 -19.90 44.36 -11.41
CA HIS A 160 -20.90 43.85 -10.47
C HIS A 160 -20.53 44.04 -8.99
N LYS A 161 -19.76 45.08 -8.67
CA LYS A 161 -19.42 45.41 -7.28
C LYS A 161 -19.73 46.86 -6.90
N GLU A 162 -20.95 47.31 -7.15
CA GLU A 162 -21.48 48.50 -6.47
C GLU A 162 -22.91 48.24 -5.96
N SER A 163 -22.99 47.77 -4.71
CA SER A 163 -24.11 48.12 -3.82
C SER A 163 -23.61 48.05 -2.38
N ILE A 164 -23.23 49.21 -1.86
CA ILE A 164 -22.97 49.49 -0.45
C ILE A 164 -24.26 49.26 0.36
N VAL A 165 -24.19 48.47 1.44
CA VAL A 165 -25.14 48.57 2.55
C VAL A 165 -24.34 48.66 3.86
N GLN A 166 -24.62 49.72 4.60
CA GLN A 166 -23.96 50.18 5.81
C GLN A 166 -24.09 49.18 6.96
N THR A 167 -23.04 49.13 7.77
CA THR A 167 -22.95 48.49 9.08
C THR A 167 -23.69 49.32 10.13
N ASP A 168 -24.68 48.73 10.81
CA ASP A 168 -24.89 48.86 12.27
C ASP A 168 -26.13 48.06 12.71
N GLN A 169 -26.03 47.44 13.89
CA GLN A 169 -27.05 46.62 14.59
C GLN A 169 -27.08 45.11 14.29
N ILE A 170 -26.11 44.37 14.85
CA ILE A 170 -26.34 42.96 15.24
C ILE A 170 -26.09 42.86 16.75
N ARG A 171 -27.18 42.97 17.52
CA ARG A 171 -27.23 42.46 18.89
C ARG A 171 -27.38 40.94 18.83
N SER A 172 -26.65 40.26 19.72
CA SER A 172 -26.68 38.82 19.95
C SER A 172 -28.11 38.31 20.18
N LEU A 173 -28.65 37.52 19.25
CA LEU A 173 -29.93 36.81 19.41
C LEU A 173 -29.73 35.52 20.20
N SER A 174 -29.41 35.65 21.48
CA SER A 174 -29.40 34.54 22.44
C SER A 174 -30.47 34.69 23.53
N GLU A 175 -31.41 35.63 23.38
CA GLU A 175 -32.32 35.98 24.48
C GLU A 175 -33.72 36.39 23.98
N ALA A 176 -34.45 35.44 23.38
CA ALA A 176 -35.92 35.47 23.33
C ALA A 176 -36.47 34.13 22.83
N MET A 177 -36.69 33.17 23.74
CA MET A 177 -37.77 32.14 23.76
C MET A 177 -37.34 30.96 24.66
N SER A 178 -37.97 30.81 25.82
CA SER A 178 -37.63 29.77 26.81
C SER A 178 -38.11 28.38 26.39
N VAL A 179 -37.37 27.36 26.83
CA VAL A 179 -37.57 25.90 26.61
C VAL A 179 -39.00 25.44 26.98
N GLU A 180 -39.66 26.17 27.87
CA GLU A 180 -41.01 25.92 28.35
C GLU A 180 -42.09 26.08 27.26
N LYS A 181 -41.93 27.04 26.34
CA LYS A 181 -42.87 27.21 25.21
C LYS A 181 -42.79 26.06 24.21
N ILE A 182 -41.61 25.48 24.02
CA ILE A 182 -41.38 24.34 23.12
C ILE A 182 -42.06 23.08 23.69
N ALA A 183 -42.00 22.89 25.01
CA ALA A 183 -42.69 21.79 25.70
C ALA A 183 -44.22 21.94 25.63
N ALA A 184 -44.74 23.16 25.82
CA ALA A 184 -46.17 23.45 25.74
C ALA A 184 -46.75 23.20 24.33
N ILE A 185 -46.01 23.56 23.27
CA ILE A 185 -46.41 23.32 21.88
C ILE A 185 -46.43 21.82 21.56
N LYS A 186 -45.43 21.05 22.03
CA LYS A 186 -45.39 19.60 21.84
C LYS A 186 -46.52 18.86 22.57
N ALA A 187 -46.86 19.27 23.78
CA ALA A 187 -47.96 18.69 24.55
C ALA A 187 -49.33 18.93 23.87
N LYS A 188 -49.53 20.13 23.31
CA LYS A 188 -50.77 20.50 22.61
C LYS A 188 -50.97 19.70 21.31
N ILE A 189 -49.88 19.37 20.61
CA ILE A 189 -49.92 18.51 19.39
C ILE A 189 -50.24 17.06 19.73
N MET A 190 -49.69 16.53 20.84
CA MET A 190 -49.96 15.16 21.28
C MET A 190 -51.41 14.97 21.75
N ALA A 191 -52.00 15.96 22.42
CA ALA A 191 -53.40 15.94 22.83
C ALA A 191 -54.36 15.92 21.63
N LYS A 192 -54.04 16.68 20.56
CA LYS A 192 -54.85 16.75 19.34
C LYS A 192 -54.78 15.48 18.48
N LYS A 193 -53.68 14.70 18.58
CA LYS A 193 -53.56 13.38 17.92
C LYS A 193 -54.34 12.26 18.62
N ARG A 194 -54.72 12.43 19.88
CA ARG A 194 -55.45 11.39 20.66
C ARG A 194 -56.97 11.45 20.51
N SER A 195 -57.55 12.47 19.87
CA SER A 195 -59.01 12.69 19.84
C SER A 195 -59.65 12.53 18.45
N THR A 196 -59.00 11.87 17.49
CA THR A 196 -59.54 11.73 16.13
C THR A 196 -59.44 10.30 15.64
N ILE A 197 -60.43 9.47 16.01
CA ILE A 197 -60.72 8.19 15.34
C ILE A 197 -62.24 8.00 15.25
N LYS A 198 -62.72 7.75 14.02
CA LYS A 198 -63.82 6.88 13.54
C LYS A 198 -64.04 7.23 12.06
N THR A 199 -64.32 6.35 11.09
CA THR A 199 -64.53 4.89 10.92
C THR A 199 -64.56 4.66 9.40
N ASP A 200 -64.38 3.40 8.99
CA ASP A 200 -64.68 2.83 7.66
C ASP A 200 -63.64 3.03 6.54
N LEU A 201 -62.78 2.01 6.36
CA LEU A 201 -62.17 1.50 5.10
C LEU A 201 -61.07 0.48 5.49
N ASP A 202 -61.46 -0.76 5.78
CA ASP A 202 -60.68 -1.73 6.57
C ASP A 202 -59.88 -2.80 5.78
N ASP A 203 -59.65 -2.66 4.46
CA ASP A 203 -59.04 -3.76 3.68
C ASP A 203 -57.62 -3.53 3.10
N ASP A 204 -56.97 -2.35 3.25
CA ASP A 204 -55.64 -2.11 2.64
C ASP A 204 -54.47 -2.00 3.66
N ILE A 205 -54.75 -1.90 4.97
CA ILE A 205 -53.71 -1.69 6.00
C ILE A 205 -53.14 -3.01 6.58
N THR A 206 -53.91 -4.10 6.53
CA THR A 206 -53.49 -5.40 7.10
C THR A 206 -52.38 -6.08 6.30
N GLN A 207 -52.21 -5.75 5.01
CA GLN A 207 -51.16 -6.33 4.17
C GLN A 207 -49.79 -5.65 4.38
N LYS A 208 -49.76 -4.34 4.68
CA LYS A 208 -48.51 -3.59 4.98
C LYS A 208 -47.97 -3.83 6.39
N GLN A 209 -48.84 -4.05 7.40
CA GLN A 209 -48.35 -4.39 8.74
C GLN A 209 -47.79 -5.82 8.82
N ARG A 210 -48.32 -6.77 8.04
CA ARG A 210 -47.73 -8.12 7.96
C ARG A 210 -46.34 -8.10 7.30
N SER A 211 -46.13 -7.30 6.24
CA SER A 211 -44.81 -7.19 5.59
C SER A 211 -43.74 -6.51 6.46
N PHE A 212 -44.12 -5.58 7.34
CA PHE A 212 -43.17 -4.90 8.23
C PHE A 212 -42.72 -5.78 9.40
N VAL A 213 -43.62 -6.60 9.96
CA VAL A 213 -43.27 -7.53 11.06
C VAL A 213 -42.46 -8.73 10.54
N ASP A 214 -42.76 -9.24 9.33
CA ASP A 214 -42.02 -10.36 8.73
C ASP A 214 -40.56 -9.97 8.36
N ALA A 215 -40.36 -8.72 7.92
CA ALA A 215 -39.02 -8.19 7.64
C ALA A 215 -38.15 -8.01 8.91
N GLU A 216 -38.76 -7.68 10.05
CA GLU A 216 -38.06 -7.57 11.34
C GLU A 216 -37.73 -8.94 11.95
N VAL A 217 -38.59 -9.94 11.73
CA VAL A 217 -38.34 -11.34 12.14
C VAL A 217 -37.21 -11.96 11.30
N ASP A 218 -37.08 -11.63 10.02
CA ASP A 218 -36.00 -12.19 9.18
C ASP A 218 -34.61 -11.61 9.51
N VAL A 219 -34.53 -10.32 9.84
CA VAL A 219 -33.28 -9.68 10.28
C VAL A 219 -32.84 -10.22 11.64
N THR A 220 -33.77 -10.37 12.58
CA THR A 220 -33.45 -10.94 13.90
C THR A 220 -33.13 -12.44 13.82
N ARG A 221 -33.75 -13.19 12.91
CA ARG A 221 -33.42 -14.60 12.65
C ARG A 221 -32.04 -14.78 12.00
N ASP A 222 -31.64 -13.91 11.07
CA ASP A 222 -30.31 -13.96 10.45
C ASP A 222 -29.19 -13.58 11.44
N ILE A 223 -29.46 -12.63 12.35
CA ILE A 223 -28.54 -12.25 13.43
C ILE A 223 -28.39 -13.41 14.43
N VAL A 224 -29.50 -13.97 14.93
CA VAL A 224 -29.50 -15.04 15.94
C VAL A 224 -28.95 -16.36 15.38
N SER A 225 -29.16 -16.67 14.09
CA SER A 225 -28.64 -17.88 13.46
C SER A 225 -27.13 -17.83 13.17
N ARG A 226 -26.53 -16.64 13.09
CA ARG A 226 -25.09 -16.42 12.87
C ARG A 226 -24.29 -16.15 14.15
N GLU A 227 -24.96 -15.82 15.25
CA GLU A 227 -24.32 -15.52 16.53
C GLU A 227 -23.95 -16.81 17.28
N ARG A 228 -22.64 -17.03 17.52
CA ARG A 228 -22.18 -18.08 18.45
C ARG A 228 -22.12 -17.53 19.87
N VAL A 229 -23.07 -17.96 20.70
CA VAL A 229 -23.07 -17.64 22.13
C VAL A 229 -22.02 -18.49 22.84
N TRP A 230 -20.89 -17.89 23.19
CA TRP A 230 -19.75 -18.58 23.82
C TRP A 230 -20.00 -18.98 25.28
N ARG A 231 -20.89 -18.26 26.00
CA ARG A 231 -21.27 -18.52 27.39
C ARG A 231 -22.70 -18.06 27.64
N THR A 232 -23.48 -18.92 28.28
CA THR A 232 -24.82 -18.67 28.79
C THR A 232 -24.80 -18.68 30.32
N ARG A 233 -25.84 -18.12 30.95
CA ARG A 233 -25.97 -18.09 32.41
C ARG A 233 -25.84 -19.49 33.05
N THR A 234 -26.21 -20.54 32.31
CA THR A 234 -26.02 -21.95 32.66
C THR A 234 -24.60 -22.47 32.49
N THR A 235 -23.85 -22.05 31.47
CA THR A 235 -22.45 -22.50 31.27
C THR A 235 -21.44 -21.79 32.17
N ILE A 236 -21.82 -20.65 32.78
CA ILE A 236 -20.99 -19.96 33.78
C ILE A 236 -21.07 -20.63 35.17
N LEU A 237 -22.17 -21.32 35.47
CA LEU A 237 -22.38 -22.05 36.73
C LEU A 237 -21.72 -23.44 36.76
N GLN A 238 -21.18 -23.92 35.64
CA GLN A 238 -20.44 -25.18 35.56
C GLN A 238 -18.94 -24.89 35.61
N SER A 239 -18.28 -25.28 36.70
CA SER A 239 -16.84 -25.12 36.86
C SER A 239 -16.09 -25.91 35.79
N SER A 240 -15.09 -25.29 35.17
CA SER A 240 -14.15 -25.96 34.28
C SER A 240 -13.11 -26.74 35.09
N GLY A 241 -13.57 -27.79 35.79
CA GLY A 241 -12.74 -28.71 36.58
C GLY A 241 -13.06 -30.16 36.20
N LYS A 242 -12.02 -30.94 35.91
CA LYS A 242 -12.09 -32.37 35.61
C LYS A 242 -12.77 -33.14 36.74
N GLU A 243 -13.91 -33.76 36.46
CA GLU A 243 -14.32 -35.02 37.11
C GLU A 243 -14.94 -35.95 36.05
N GLY A 244 -14.56 -37.23 36.13
CA GLY A 244 -14.73 -38.19 35.07
C GLY A 244 -16.11 -38.85 35.03
N ALA A 245 -16.57 -39.13 33.81
CA ALA A 245 -17.42 -40.28 33.53
C ALA A 245 -17.19 -40.73 32.07
N SER A 246 -16.92 -42.02 31.94
CA SER A 246 -16.62 -42.72 30.69
C SER A 246 -17.83 -42.75 29.75
N ALA A 247 -17.67 -42.29 28.50
CA ALA A 247 -18.68 -42.50 27.46
C ALA A 247 -18.04 -42.66 26.07
N ARG A 248 -18.57 -43.65 25.36
CA ARG A 248 -18.13 -44.21 24.07
C ARG A 248 -18.05 -43.14 22.97
N LYS A 249 -16.98 -43.20 22.16
CA LYS A 249 -16.80 -42.37 20.95
C LYS A 249 -17.82 -42.75 19.89
N ALA A 250 -18.85 -41.94 19.71
CA ALA A 250 -19.57 -41.83 18.45
C ALA A 250 -18.77 -40.90 17.52
N GLN A 251 -18.38 -41.40 16.34
CA GLN A 251 -17.74 -40.60 15.29
C GLN A 251 -18.79 -39.65 14.69
N THR A 252 -18.66 -38.35 14.95
CA THR A 252 -19.30 -37.32 14.13
C THR A 252 -18.53 -37.19 12.81
N PRO A 253 -19.20 -37.17 11.65
CA PRO A 253 -18.53 -36.96 10.38
C PRO A 253 -17.89 -35.57 10.36
N ALA A 254 -16.62 -35.51 9.97
CA ALA A 254 -15.85 -34.28 9.85
C ALA A 254 -16.52 -33.36 8.82
N MET A 255 -17.12 -32.28 9.30
CA MET A 255 -17.64 -31.19 8.46
C MET A 255 -16.46 -30.57 7.72
N GLN A 256 -16.49 -30.63 6.39
CA GLN A 256 -15.50 -30.00 5.53
C GLN A 256 -15.36 -28.51 5.88
N PRO A 257 -14.14 -27.93 5.85
CA PRO A 257 -13.95 -26.52 6.14
C PRO A 257 -14.69 -25.69 5.11
N VAL A 258 -15.80 -25.05 5.53
CA VAL A 258 -16.50 -24.05 4.74
C VAL A 258 -15.48 -22.93 4.42
N PRO A 259 -15.26 -22.57 3.14
CA PRO A 259 -14.34 -21.49 2.79
C PRO A 259 -14.79 -20.21 3.49
N ARG A 260 -13.90 -19.65 4.32
CA ARG A 260 -14.16 -18.37 5.00
C ARG A 260 -14.36 -17.31 3.91
N PRO A 261 -15.36 -16.41 4.04
CA PRO A 261 -15.51 -15.29 3.12
C PRO A 261 -14.19 -14.51 3.04
N GLY A 262 -13.69 -14.29 1.81
CA GLY A 262 -12.46 -13.53 1.58
C GLY A 262 -12.54 -12.15 2.24
N SER A 263 -11.40 -11.64 2.71
CA SER A 263 -11.32 -10.30 3.29
C SER A 263 -11.86 -9.26 2.31
N ARG A 264 -12.64 -8.28 2.79
CA ARG A 264 -13.19 -7.18 1.95
C ARG A 264 -12.45 -5.85 2.18
N THR A 265 -11.32 -5.89 2.89
CA THR A 265 -10.51 -4.72 3.22
C THR A 265 -9.72 -4.26 1.99
N PRO A 266 -9.88 -3.00 1.54
CA PRO A 266 -9.11 -2.44 0.44
C PRO A 266 -7.60 -2.38 0.74
N ILE A 267 -6.78 -2.53 -0.30
CA ILE A 267 -5.32 -2.49 -0.24
C ILE A 267 -4.80 -1.30 -1.05
N ILE A 268 -3.90 -0.52 -0.45
CA ILE A 268 -3.13 0.55 -1.09
C ILE A 268 -1.67 0.12 -1.16
N ILE A 269 -1.08 0.19 -2.34
CA ILE A 269 0.33 -0.13 -2.55
C ILE A 269 1.13 1.17 -2.61
N ILE A 270 2.19 1.25 -1.82
CA ILE A 270 3.17 2.34 -1.87
C ILE A 270 4.53 1.84 -2.39
N PRO A 271 5.42 2.73 -2.87
CA PRO A 271 6.74 2.32 -3.29
C PRO A 271 7.57 1.82 -2.11
N ALA A 272 8.42 0.82 -2.36
CA ALA A 272 9.40 0.33 -1.39
C ALA A 272 10.64 1.25 -1.26
N ALA A 273 10.76 2.30 -2.09
CA ALA A 273 11.94 3.15 -2.06
C ALA A 273 11.93 4.08 -0.84
N THR A 274 13.05 4.11 -0.13
CA THR A 274 13.25 4.94 1.08
C THR A 274 13.24 6.44 0.80
N THR A 275 13.51 6.84 -0.43
CA THR A 275 13.49 8.23 -0.92
C THR A 275 12.09 8.71 -1.33
N SER A 276 11.08 7.83 -1.31
CA SER A 276 9.70 8.19 -1.60
C SER A 276 9.14 9.16 -0.55
N LEU A 277 8.29 10.11 -0.98
CA LEU A 277 7.56 11.00 -0.07
C LEU A 277 6.57 10.25 0.82
N ILE A 278 6.02 9.14 0.32
CA ILE A 278 5.19 8.22 1.09
C ILE A 278 5.94 6.91 1.31
N THR A 279 6.04 6.50 2.58
CA THR A 279 6.68 5.27 3.03
C THR A 279 5.84 4.61 4.12
N MET A 280 6.19 3.38 4.51
CA MET A 280 5.50 2.66 5.60
C MET A 280 5.58 3.40 6.95
N LEU A 281 6.52 4.33 7.13
CA LEU A 281 6.69 5.09 8.37
C LEU A 281 5.69 6.25 8.51
N ASN A 282 5.27 6.86 7.39
CA ASN A 282 4.44 8.06 7.39
C ASN A 282 3.08 7.87 6.70
N ALA A 283 2.82 6.72 6.07
CA ALA A 283 1.58 6.45 5.35
C ALA A 283 0.32 6.69 6.20
N LYS A 284 0.38 6.38 7.50
CA LYS A 284 -0.73 6.65 8.42
C LYS A 284 -1.00 8.14 8.58
N ASP A 285 0.03 8.95 8.82
CA ASP A 285 -0.13 10.40 8.95
C ASP A 285 -0.66 11.04 7.66
N LEU A 286 -0.15 10.61 6.51
CA LEU A 286 -0.53 11.15 5.21
C LEU A 286 -1.97 10.80 4.85
N LEU A 287 -2.34 9.52 4.96
CA LEU A 287 -3.62 9.04 4.45
C LEU A 287 -4.74 9.10 5.50
N GLN A 288 -4.42 8.88 6.78
CA GLN A 288 -5.41 8.93 7.85
C GLN A 288 -5.55 10.34 8.43
N ASP A 289 -4.43 10.96 8.79
CA ASP A 289 -4.42 12.26 9.49
C ASP A 289 -4.36 13.45 8.52
N LEU A 290 -4.21 13.18 7.22
CA LEU A 290 -4.17 14.15 6.13
C LEU A 290 -3.05 15.18 6.30
N LYS A 291 -1.92 14.75 6.87
CA LYS A 291 -0.77 15.60 7.20
C LYS A 291 0.51 15.00 6.66
N PHE A 292 1.30 15.80 5.96
CA PHE A 292 2.61 15.32 5.54
C PHE A 292 3.62 15.41 6.69
N VAL A 293 4.28 14.28 6.97
CA VAL A 293 5.43 14.16 7.86
C VAL A 293 6.51 13.41 7.11
N THR A 294 7.75 13.88 7.17
CA THR A 294 8.85 13.21 6.47
C THR A 294 9.20 11.88 7.14
N SER A 295 9.73 10.95 6.35
CA SER A 295 10.23 9.67 6.87
C SER A 295 11.39 9.87 7.86
N GLU A 296 12.19 10.93 7.70
CA GLU A 296 13.30 11.27 8.60
C GLU A 296 12.81 11.72 9.97
N ASP A 297 11.79 12.58 10.01
CA ASP A 297 11.20 13.04 11.28
C ASP A 297 10.57 11.87 12.04
N LYS A 298 9.95 10.92 11.34
CA LYS A 298 9.42 9.69 11.93
C LYS A 298 10.50 8.79 12.52
N LYS A 299 11.65 8.68 11.84
CA LYS A 299 12.82 7.95 12.36
C LYS A 299 13.38 8.62 13.61
N LYS A 300 13.46 9.96 13.64
CA LYS A 300 13.92 10.71 14.82
C LYS A 300 13.01 10.51 16.04
N GLN A 301 11.71 10.27 15.81
CA GLN A 301 10.74 9.92 16.86
C GLN A 301 10.85 8.46 17.35
N GLY A 302 11.77 7.66 16.80
CA GLY A 302 11.98 6.26 17.20
C GLY A 302 10.91 5.29 16.70
N ILE A 303 10.08 5.69 15.73
CA ILE A 303 9.03 4.83 15.18
C ILE A 303 9.68 3.71 14.35
N GLN A 304 9.34 2.47 14.70
CA GLN A 304 9.77 1.30 13.95
C GLN A 304 8.94 1.11 12.68
N ARG A 305 9.56 0.54 11.65
CA ARG A 305 8.90 0.24 10.38
C ARG A 305 8.12 -1.07 10.49
N ASP A 306 6.82 -0.99 10.23
CA ASP A 306 5.99 -2.17 10.03
C ASP A 306 6.01 -2.65 8.57
N ASN A 307 5.84 -3.96 8.37
CA ASN A 307 5.69 -4.56 7.04
C ASN A 307 4.27 -4.34 6.46
N GLU A 308 3.31 -4.02 7.31
CA GLU A 308 1.92 -3.80 6.96
C GLU A 308 1.33 -2.75 7.90
N VAL A 309 0.67 -1.74 7.33
CA VAL A 309 0.04 -0.67 8.10
C VAL A 309 -1.47 -0.76 7.88
N LEU A 310 -2.21 -0.96 8.97
CA LEU A 310 -3.66 -0.85 8.98
C LEU A 310 -4.05 0.57 9.40
N MET A 311 -4.82 1.24 8.55
CA MET A 311 -5.35 2.58 8.82
C MET A 311 -6.86 2.58 8.82
N GLN A 312 -7.44 3.52 9.55
CA GLN A 312 -8.89 3.66 9.71
C GLN A 312 -9.32 5.03 9.20
N ARG A 313 -9.91 5.06 8.02
CA ARG A 313 -10.44 6.28 7.43
C ARG A 313 -11.86 6.53 7.96
N ARG A 314 -12.11 7.73 8.48
CA ARG A 314 -13.48 8.19 8.73
C ARG A 314 -14.05 8.79 7.46
N LYS A 315 -15.27 8.38 7.11
CA LYS A 315 -16.00 8.81 5.92
C LYS A 315 -17.43 9.06 6.31
N ASP A 316 -17.93 10.23 5.95
CA ASP A 316 -19.32 10.58 6.18
C ASP A 316 -20.16 10.05 5.02
N GLN A 317 -21.07 9.13 5.33
CA GLN A 317 -21.97 8.52 4.36
C GLN A 317 -23.37 9.09 4.55
N VAL A 318 -23.92 9.64 3.47
CA VAL A 318 -25.31 10.14 3.45
C VAL A 318 -26.23 8.94 3.24
N GLN A 319 -27.11 8.69 4.21
CA GLN A 319 -28.12 7.63 4.11
C GLN A 319 -29.30 8.05 3.24
N PRO A 320 -30.04 7.10 2.66
CA PRO A 320 -31.35 7.35 2.06
C PRO A 320 -32.26 7.97 3.14
N GLY A 321 -32.55 9.27 3.03
CA GLY A 321 -33.24 10.05 4.07
C GLY A 321 -32.48 11.29 4.54
N GLY A 322 -31.27 11.54 4.04
CA GLY A 322 -30.53 12.79 4.28
C GLY A 322 -29.76 12.85 5.60
N ALA A 323 -29.82 11.79 6.42
CA ALA A 323 -29.02 11.67 7.62
C ALA A 323 -27.58 11.27 7.26
N THR A 324 -26.60 12.05 7.73
CA THR A 324 -25.17 11.73 7.56
C THR A 324 -24.70 10.85 8.72
N ILE A 325 -24.19 9.66 8.42
CA ILE A 325 -23.55 8.78 9.40
C ILE A 325 -22.05 8.71 9.12
N SER A 326 -21.23 8.88 10.16
CA SER A 326 -19.78 8.72 10.04
C SER A 326 -19.41 7.24 10.13
N VAL A 327 -18.89 6.69 9.04
CA VAL A 327 -18.43 5.31 8.92
C VAL A 327 -16.92 5.27 9.00
N THR A 328 -16.39 4.29 9.74
CA THR A 328 -14.95 4.02 9.76
C THR A 328 -14.63 2.84 8.85
N VAL A 329 -13.73 3.06 7.91
CA VAL A 329 -13.31 2.11 6.89
C VAL A 329 -11.86 1.71 7.12
N PRO A 330 -11.56 0.41 7.29
CA PRO A 330 -10.19 -0.06 7.37
C PRO A 330 -9.55 -0.12 5.97
N TYR A 331 -8.31 0.36 5.85
CA TYR A 331 -7.46 0.16 4.68
C TYR A 331 -6.17 -0.51 5.10
N ARG A 332 -5.65 -1.37 4.22
CA ARG A 332 -4.35 -2.03 4.36
C ARG A 332 -3.34 -1.35 3.44
N VAL A 333 -2.22 -0.90 3.99
CA VAL A 333 -1.11 -0.32 3.22
C VAL A 333 0.07 -1.28 3.24
N ILE A 334 0.66 -1.52 2.07
CA ILE A 334 1.84 -2.38 1.90
C ILE A 334 2.82 -1.74 0.91
N ASP A 335 4.09 -2.14 0.99
CA ASP A 335 5.13 -1.76 0.04
C ASP A 335 5.76 -2.95 -0.70
N GLN A 336 5.36 -4.18 -0.35
CA GLN A 336 5.83 -5.43 -0.94
C GLN A 336 4.71 -6.15 -1.70
N PRO A 337 4.35 -5.69 -2.91
CA PRO A 337 3.23 -6.22 -3.69
C PRO A 337 3.40 -7.68 -4.09
N LEU A 338 4.64 -8.17 -4.20
CA LEU A 338 4.94 -9.58 -4.56
C LEU A 338 4.53 -10.59 -3.48
N LYS A 339 4.19 -10.14 -2.27
CA LYS A 339 3.63 -11.00 -1.21
C LYS A 339 2.10 -11.18 -1.33
N LEU A 340 1.45 -10.45 -2.23
CA LEU A 340 0.01 -10.55 -2.44
C LEU A 340 -0.36 -11.85 -3.14
N THR A 341 -1.39 -12.51 -2.64
CA THR A 341 -2.02 -13.65 -3.33
C THR A 341 -2.85 -13.17 -4.52
N PRO A 342 -3.17 -14.03 -5.50
CA PRO A 342 -4.05 -13.66 -6.61
C PRO A 342 -5.40 -13.06 -6.18
N GLN A 343 -5.96 -13.52 -5.06
CA GLN A 343 -7.21 -12.99 -4.50
C GLN A 343 -7.03 -11.58 -3.90
N ASP A 344 -5.86 -11.28 -3.36
CA ASP A 344 -5.59 -9.96 -2.78
C ASP A 344 -5.52 -8.86 -3.84
N TRP A 345 -5.10 -9.20 -5.07
CA TRP A 345 -5.02 -8.25 -6.17
C TRP A 345 -6.38 -7.67 -6.57
N ASP A 346 -7.48 -8.40 -6.34
CA ASP A 346 -8.83 -7.85 -6.54
C ASP A 346 -9.18 -6.79 -5.49
N ARG A 347 -8.52 -6.82 -4.33
CA ARG A 347 -8.70 -5.85 -3.24
C ARG A 347 -7.77 -4.64 -3.36
N VAL A 348 -6.86 -4.63 -4.34
CA VAL A 348 -5.98 -3.49 -4.59
C VAL A 348 -6.77 -2.39 -5.27
N VAL A 349 -6.77 -1.21 -4.66
CA VAL A 349 -7.60 -0.07 -5.10
C VAL A 349 -6.78 1.12 -5.54
N ALA A 350 -5.60 1.30 -4.95
CA ALA A 350 -4.71 2.40 -5.28
C ALA A 350 -3.23 1.96 -5.29
N VAL A 351 -2.45 2.60 -6.15
CA VAL A 351 -0.99 2.49 -6.19
C VAL A 351 -0.33 3.87 -6.22
N PHE A 352 0.69 4.07 -5.42
CA PHE A 352 1.59 5.22 -5.54
C PHE A 352 2.77 4.88 -6.45
N VAL A 353 2.96 5.69 -7.50
CA VAL A 353 3.95 5.46 -8.56
C VAL A 353 5.12 6.43 -8.42
N GLN A 354 6.34 5.95 -8.73
CA GLN A 354 7.56 6.75 -8.68
C GLN A 354 8.02 7.25 -10.06
N GLY A 355 7.65 6.54 -11.13
CA GLY A 355 7.96 6.92 -12.51
C GLY A 355 8.65 5.84 -13.33
N PRO A 356 9.66 5.11 -12.83
CA PRO A 356 10.26 4.03 -13.61
C PRO A 356 9.35 2.82 -13.80
N ALA A 357 9.19 2.34 -15.04
CA ALA A 357 8.33 1.20 -15.37
C ALA A 357 8.70 -0.10 -14.64
N TRP A 358 9.97 -0.28 -14.27
CA TRP A 358 10.43 -1.44 -13.53
C TRP A 358 9.77 -1.59 -12.15
N GLN A 359 9.16 -0.51 -11.60
CA GLN A 359 8.36 -0.57 -10.37
C GLN A 359 7.29 -1.67 -10.43
N PHE A 360 6.71 -1.90 -11.60
CA PHE A 360 5.61 -2.85 -11.81
C PHE A 360 6.07 -4.25 -12.21
N LYS A 361 7.39 -4.51 -12.22
CA LYS A 361 7.93 -5.82 -12.61
C LYS A 361 7.39 -6.93 -11.71
N GLY A 362 6.76 -7.94 -12.33
CA GLY A 362 6.17 -9.08 -11.63
C GLY A 362 4.76 -8.85 -11.09
N TRP A 363 4.14 -7.71 -11.42
CA TRP A 363 2.73 -7.45 -11.10
C TRP A 363 1.83 -8.14 -12.13
N PRO A 364 0.59 -8.52 -11.74
CA PRO A 364 -0.40 -8.95 -12.71
C PRO A 364 -0.73 -7.80 -13.67
N TRP A 365 -1.14 -8.15 -14.89
CA TRP A 365 -1.55 -7.20 -15.93
C TRP A 365 -0.45 -6.27 -16.43
N LEU A 366 0.81 -6.51 -16.07
CA LEU A 366 1.93 -5.86 -16.76
C LEU A 366 2.00 -6.40 -18.19
N LEU A 367 2.01 -5.49 -19.17
CA LEU A 367 2.11 -5.88 -20.57
C LEU A 367 3.52 -6.41 -20.89
N PRO A 368 3.68 -7.27 -21.92
CA PRO A 368 4.98 -7.83 -22.30
C PRO A 368 6.05 -6.80 -22.69
N ASP A 369 5.62 -5.62 -23.15
CA ASP A 369 6.47 -4.47 -23.47
C ASP A 369 6.92 -3.68 -22.21
N GLY A 370 6.46 -4.08 -21.03
CA GLY A 370 6.72 -3.42 -19.75
C GLY A 370 5.79 -2.25 -19.44
N SER A 371 4.75 -2.02 -20.24
CA SER A 371 3.80 -0.92 -20.05
C SER A 371 2.76 -1.22 -18.95
N PRO A 372 2.54 -0.32 -17.97
CA PRO A 372 1.60 -0.53 -16.88
C PRO A 372 0.15 -0.09 -17.18
N VAL A 373 -0.21 0.12 -18.45
CA VAL A 373 -1.54 0.65 -18.85
C VAL A 373 -2.69 -0.19 -18.31
N ASP A 374 -2.61 -1.52 -18.44
CA ASP A 374 -3.65 -2.44 -17.96
C ASP A 374 -3.72 -2.52 -16.43
N ILE A 375 -2.60 -2.23 -15.75
CA ILE A 375 -2.56 -2.09 -14.29
C ILE A 375 -3.39 -0.87 -13.89
N PHE A 376 -3.21 0.26 -14.57
CA PHE A 376 -3.91 1.52 -14.26
C PHE A 376 -5.39 1.51 -14.66
N ALA A 377 -5.78 0.66 -15.61
CA ALA A 377 -7.19 0.40 -15.90
C ALA A 377 -7.91 -0.33 -14.75
N LYS A 378 -7.18 -1.10 -13.93
CA LYS A 378 -7.73 -1.93 -12.84
C LYS A 378 -7.45 -1.38 -11.44
N ILE A 379 -6.49 -0.46 -11.29
CA ILE A 379 -6.06 0.13 -10.02
C ILE A 379 -5.85 1.62 -10.23
N ARG A 380 -6.37 2.48 -9.34
CA ARG A 380 -6.15 3.92 -9.46
C ARG A 380 -4.71 4.29 -9.10
N ALA A 381 -3.99 4.93 -10.01
CA ALA A 381 -2.62 5.35 -9.79
C ALA A 381 -2.51 6.79 -9.31
N PHE A 382 -1.56 7.03 -8.40
CA PHE A 382 -1.26 8.35 -7.83
C PHE A 382 0.25 8.61 -7.85
N HIS A 383 0.68 9.83 -8.15
CA HIS A 383 2.07 10.24 -8.05
C HIS A 383 2.19 11.40 -7.07
N LEU A 384 2.95 11.21 -6.00
CA LEU A 384 3.18 12.22 -4.98
C LEU A 384 4.55 12.87 -5.24
N LYS A 385 4.56 14.18 -5.47
CA LYS A 385 5.78 14.97 -5.69
C LYS A 385 5.72 16.32 -4.97
N TYR A 386 6.86 16.99 -4.87
CA TYR A 386 6.88 18.41 -4.52
C TYR A 386 6.47 19.27 -5.72
N ASP A 387 5.88 20.42 -5.44
CA ASP A 387 5.43 21.43 -6.42
C ASP A 387 6.54 21.84 -7.40
N GLU A 388 7.76 22.07 -6.91
CA GLU A 388 8.90 22.47 -7.74
C GLU A 388 9.65 21.30 -8.40
N ALA A 389 9.28 20.05 -8.07
CA ALA A 389 9.96 18.88 -8.62
C ALA A 389 9.55 18.61 -10.08
N ARG A 390 10.54 18.33 -10.92
CA ARG A 390 10.30 17.88 -12.30
C ARG A 390 9.57 16.55 -12.29
N MET A 391 8.48 16.48 -13.06
CA MET A 391 7.69 15.27 -13.23
C MET A 391 8.40 14.30 -14.17
N ASP A 392 8.54 13.04 -13.76
CA ASP A 392 9.17 11.99 -14.56
C ASP A 392 8.44 11.81 -15.91
N PRO A 393 9.17 11.69 -17.05
CA PRO A 393 8.57 11.58 -18.38
C PRO A 393 7.57 10.42 -18.55
N ASN A 394 7.75 9.32 -17.83
CA ASN A 394 6.84 8.19 -17.91
C ASN A 394 5.51 8.50 -17.19
N VAL A 395 5.57 9.17 -16.05
CA VAL A 395 4.36 9.58 -15.30
C VAL A 395 3.48 10.50 -16.13
N GLN A 396 4.08 11.37 -16.96
CA GLN A 396 3.31 12.26 -17.85
C GLN A 396 2.49 11.49 -18.91
N LYS A 397 2.92 10.29 -19.27
CA LYS A 397 2.28 9.44 -20.29
C LYS A 397 1.22 8.52 -19.72
N TRP A 398 1.23 8.29 -18.41
CA TRP A 398 0.37 7.31 -17.74
C TRP A 398 -0.89 7.97 -17.16
N ASP A 399 -2.01 7.24 -17.06
CA ASP A 399 -3.21 7.71 -16.33
C ASP A 399 -2.95 7.67 -14.81
N VAL A 400 -2.34 8.75 -14.32
CA VAL A 400 -1.93 8.90 -12.94
C VAL A 400 -2.43 10.24 -12.40
N THR A 401 -3.07 10.21 -11.23
CA THR A 401 -3.43 11.45 -10.53
C THR A 401 -2.20 12.01 -9.82
N VAL A 402 -1.72 13.17 -10.25
CA VAL A 402 -0.60 13.88 -9.60
C VAL A 402 -1.10 14.61 -8.35
N LEU A 403 -0.40 14.40 -7.24
CA LEU A 403 -0.59 15.05 -5.96
C LEU A 403 0.66 15.88 -5.66
N GLU A 404 0.50 17.18 -5.53
CA GLU A 404 1.60 18.12 -5.33
C GLU A 404 1.61 18.61 -3.90
N LEU A 405 2.76 18.44 -3.23
CA LEU A 405 3.00 18.94 -1.88
C LEU A 405 3.91 20.16 -1.95
N SER A 406 3.69 21.11 -1.05
CA SER A 406 4.62 22.22 -0.88
C SER A 406 5.74 21.85 0.11
N HIS A 407 6.93 22.39 -0.10
CA HIS A 407 8.02 22.26 0.88
C HIS A 407 7.71 22.97 2.20
N HIS A 408 7.02 24.12 2.16
CA HIS A 408 6.83 25.00 3.31
C HIS A 408 5.36 25.16 3.74
N LYS A 409 4.41 25.03 2.81
CA LYS A 409 2.98 25.32 3.07
C LYS A 409 2.19 24.10 3.52
N ARG A 410 2.42 23.63 4.75
CA ARG A 410 1.78 22.42 5.32
C ARG A 410 0.24 22.50 5.47
N HIS A 411 -0.34 23.69 5.51
CA HIS A 411 -1.80 23.86 5.53
C HIS A 411 -2.47 23.40 4.23
N LEU A 412 -1.71 23.26 3.14
CA LEU A 412 -2.20 22.78 1.84
C LEU A 412 -2.20 21.24 1.72
N ASP A 413 -1.53 20.53 2.63
CA ASP A 413 -1.46 19.07 2.62
C ASP A 413 -2.86 18.43 2.71
N ARG A 414 -3.71 18.97 3.59
CA ARG A 414 -5.05 18.42 3.85
C ARG A 414 -5.94 18.44 2.59
N PRO A 415 -6.09 19.55 1.86
CA PRO A 415 -6.77 19.57 0.55
C PRO A 415 -6.23 18.54 -0.46
N VAL A 416 -4.90 18.35 -0.52
CA VAL A 416 -4.27 17.40 -1.46
C VAL A 416 -4.68 15.96 -1.13
N PHE A 417 -4.63 15.56 0.13
CA PHE A 417 -5.06 14.22 0.54
C PHE A 417 -6.57 14.02 0.51
N LEU A 418 -7.37 15.08 0.69
CA LEU A 418 -8.82 15.02 0.43
C LEU A 418 -9.12 14.75 -1.04
N ARG A 419 -8.41 15.39 -1.97
CA ARG A 419 -8.51 15.13 -3.41
C ARG A 419 -8.13 13.69 -3.77
N PHE A 420 -7.09 13.15 -3.12
CA PHE A 420 -6.74 11.71 -3.24
C PHE A 420 -7.94 10.83 -2.89
N TRP A 421 -8.53 11.05 -1.71
CA TRP A 421 -9.65 10.25 -1.23
C TRP A 421 -10.90 10.39 -2.08
N GLU A 422 -11.23 11.59 -2.54
CA GLU A 422 -12.37 11.82 -3.45
C GLU A 422 -12.19 11.06 -4.78
N THR A 423 -10.98 11.14 -5.34
CA THR A 423 -10.64 10.42 -6.58
C THR A 423 -10.75 8.91 -6.38
N LEU A 424 -10.25 8.40 -5.25
CA LEU A 424 -10.30 6.98 -4.93
C LEU A 424 -11.72 6.50 -4.67
N ASP A 425 -12.53 7.25 -3.92
CA ASP A 425 -13.93 6.92 -3.65
C ASP A 425 -14.73 6.80 -4.96
N ARG A 426 -14.57 7.79 -5.85
CA ARG A 426 -15.24 7.79 -7.16
C ARG A 426 -14.87 6.57 -7.99
N TYR A 427 -13.58 6.19 -7.97
CA TYR A 427 -13.10 4.99 -8.63
C TYR A 427 -13.70 3.72 -8.00
N MET A 428 -13.70 3.62 -6.68
CA MET A 428 -14.14 2.42 -5.97
C MET A 428 -15.66 2.19 -6.08
N VAL A 429 -16.49 3.23 -6.10
CA VAL A 429 -17.94 3.11 -6.35
C VAL A 429 -18.22 2.42 -7.68
N LYS A 430 -17.44 2.76 -8.73
CA LYS A 430 -17.65 2.23 -10.08
C LYS A 430 -17.02 0.85 -10.30
N HIS A 431 -15.82 0.62 -9.76
CA HIS A 431 -14.99 -0.54 -10.12
C HIS A 431 -14.81 -1.56 -8.99
N LYS A 432 -15.10 -1.20 -7.73
CA LYS A 432 -14.79 -2.01 -6.53
C LYS A 432 -15.94 -2.06 -5.52
N SER A 433 -17.20 -2.06 -5.99
CA SER A 433 -18.41 -2.07 -5.16
C SER A 433 -18.53 -3.28 -4.21
N HIS A 434 -17.81 -4.37 -4.50
CA HIS A 434 -17.76 -5.55 -3.65
C HIS A 434 -16.86 -5.37 -2.41
N LEU A 435 -16.02 -4.33 -2.33
CA LEU A 435 -15.20 -4.04 -1.15
C LEU A 435 -15.99 -3.26 -0.10
N ARG A 436 -15.48 -3.21 1.14
CA ARG A 436 -16.07 -2.40 2.21
C ARG A 436 -15.31 -1.07 2.31
N PHE A 437 -15.90 0.03 1.85
CA PHE A 437 -15.24 1.34 1.78
C PHE A 437 -16.14 2.58 1.83
#